data_AF-A0A2L2X3M2-F1
#
_entry.id   AF-A0A2L2X3M2-F1
#
_cell.length_a   1.000
_cell.length_b   1.000
_cell.length_c   1.000
_cell.angle_alpha   90.00
_cell.angle_beta   90.00
_cell.angle_gamma   90.00
#
_symmetry.space_group_name_H-M   'P 1'
#
loop_
_entity.id
_entity.type
_entity.pdbx_description
1 polymer ?
#
loop_
_entity_poly.entity_id
_entity_poly.type
_entity_poly.pdbx_seq_one_letter_code
_entity_poly.pdbx_strand_id
1 'polypeptide(L)'
;MAELKGTKTEKNLETAFAGESQARNKYTYYASQAKKEGYVQMMEPVVWGEYLYESFDHTGWALDGAKERAGRWIGSIQRDELTLQKIVEGRFATKYKAIEENEVLYEEYLCEDADILITAFGSVARIAKAAILSAREEGVKVGLFRPITLWPFPEKELNARAEGKKLVLDIEMNMGQMLEDVKIAVNGCTKVEFFGRAAGLYFTKDEILERILDIANASVERV
;
A
#
# COMPACT_ATOMS: atom_id res chain seq x y z
N MET A 1 28.15 33.18 -34.54
CA MET A 1 27.81 33.08 -33.10
C MET A 1 26.85 34.20 -32.76
N ALA A 2 25.79 33.96 -31.99
CA ALA A 2 24.90 35.04 -31.57
C ALA A 2 25.66 35.99 -30.62
N GLU A 3 25.53 37.31 -30.80
CA GLU A 3 26.09 38.28 -29.87
C GLU A 3 25.40 38.12 -28.51
N LEU A 4 26.18 37.73 -27.49
CA LEU A 4 25.70 37.56 -26.12
C LEU A 4 25.60 38.89 -25.35
N LYS A 5 26.18 39.96 -25.92
CA LYS A 5 26.33 41.26 -25.27
C LYS A 5 24.98 41.92 -25.00
N GLY A 6 24.74 42.29 -23.74
CA GLY A 6 23.50 42.89 -23.24
C GLY A 6 22.39 41.88 -22.94
N THR A 7 22.61 40.58 -23.11
CA THR A 7 21.58 39.56 -22.85
C THR A 7 21.49 39.19 -21.38
N LYS A 8 20.33 38.70 -20.96
CA LYS A 8 20.17 38.08 -19.62
C LYS A 8 21.13 36.90 -19.43
N THR A 9 21.48 36.19 -20.50
CA THR A 9 22.43 35.07 -20.50
C THR A 9 23.84 35.53 -20.14
N GLU A 10 24.34 36.63 -20.74
CA GLU A 10 25.64 37.20 -20.37
C GLU A 10 25.69 37.57 -18.89
N LYS A 11 24.68 38.29 -18.39
CA LYS A 11 24.61 38.67 -16.98
C LYS A 11 24.60 37.46 -16.03
N ASN A 12 23.88 36.39 -16.41
CA ASN A 12 23.88 35.14 -15.64
C ASN A 12 25.25 34.45 -15.66
N LEU A 13 25.94 34.44 -16.81
CA LEU A 13 27.27 33.86 -16.95
C LEU A 13 28.32 34.66 -16.16
N GLU A 14 28.27 35.98 -16.19
CA GLU A 14 29.13 36.85 -15.38
C GLU A 14 28.91 36.60 -13.88
N THR A 15 27.65 36.48 -13.46
CA THR A 15 27.29 36.19 -12.06
C THR A 15 27.79 34.81 -11.64
N ALA A 16 27.61 33.79 -12.49
CA ALA A 16 28.08 32.43 -12.25
C ALA A 16 29.62 32.38 -12.18
N PHE A 17 30.31 33.02 -13.12
CA PHE A 17 31.77 33.10 -13.17
C PHE A 17 32.35 33.83 -11.95
N ALA A 18 31.72 34.93 -11.53
CA ALA A 18 32.09 35.64 -10.31
C ALA A 18 31.91 34.74 -9.07
N GLY A 19 30.79 34.03 -8.96
CA GLY A 19 30.53 33.09 -7.88
C GLY A 19 31.54 31.94 -7.83
N GLU A 20 31.84 31.33 -8.97
CA GLU A 20 32.82 30.24 -9.08
C GLU A 20 34.25 30.73 -8.78
N SER A 21 34.63 31.92 -9.25
CA SER A 21 35.92 32.54 -8.95
C SER A 21 36.08 32.84 -7.46
N GLN A 22 35.03 33.35 -6.81
CA GLN A 22 35.02 33.58 -5.36
C GLN A 22 35.15 32.27 -4.57
N ALA A 23 34.39 31.24 -4.96
CA ALA A 23 34.46 29.92 -4.32
C ALA A 23 35.87 29.32 -4.49
N ARG A 24 36.41 29.31 -5.71
CA ARG A 24 37.75 28.81 -5.99
C ARG A 24 38.81 29.53 -5.17
N ASN A 25 38.78 30.87 -5.12
CA ASN A 25 39.74 31.63 -4.33
C ASN A 25 39.64 31.33 -2.83
N LYS A 26 38.41 31.25 -2.29
CA LYS A 26 38.16 30.90 -0.89
C LYS A 26 38.76 29.53 -0.55
N TYR A 27 38.42 28.49 -1.32
CA TYR A 27 38.89 27.14 -1.04
C TYR A 27 40.40 27.00 -1.30
N THR A 28 40.95 27.63 -2.34
CA THR A 28 42.40 27.61 -2.63
C THR A 28 43.20 28.30 -1.54
N TYR A 29 42.68 29.39 -0.95
CA TYR A 29 43.31 30.06 0.19
C TYR A 29 43.36 29.15 1.42
N TYR A 30 42.22 28.59 1.84
CA TYR A 30 42.18 27.69 3.00
C TYR A 30 42.99 26.42 2.80
N ALA A 31 42.98 25.87 1.58
CA ALA A 31 43.88 24.83 1.16
C ALA A 31 45.36 25.25 1.37
N SER A 32 45.77 26.40 0.84
CA SER A 32 47.16 26.88 1.00
C SER A 32 47.60 27.02 2.47
N GLN A 33 46.68 27.36 3.39
CA GLN A 33 46.95 27.43 4.83
C GLN A 33 47.01 26.03 5.47
N ALA A 34 46.05 25.15 5.18
CA ALA A 34 46.07 23.75 5.63
C ALA A 34 47.37 23.03 5.22
N LYS A 35 47.90 23.35 4.02
CA LYS A 35 49.21 22.87 3.56
C LYS A 35 50.37 23.37 4.42
N LYS A 36 50.38 24.65 4.80
CA LYS A 36 51.41 25.22 5.69
C LYS A 36 51.35 24.60 7.09
N GLU A 37 50.17 24.24 7.55
CA GLU A 37 49.91 23.63 8.85
C GLU A 37 50.08 22.10 8.89
N GLY A 38 50.43 21.47 7.76
CA GLY A 38 50.74 20.03 7.69
C GLY A 38 49.54 19.10 7.49
N TYR A 39 48.33 19.62 7.25
CA TYR A 39 47.11 18.83 7.01
C TYR A 39 46.99 18.39 5.54
N VAL A 40 47.92 17.54 5.09
CA VAL A 40 48.09 17.15 3.67
C VAL A 40 46.90 16.34 3.11
N GLN A 41 46.11 15.67 3.94
CA GLN A 41 44.91 14.95 3.48
C GLN A 41 43.72 15.87 3.16
N MET A 42 43.64 17.07 3.78
CA MET A 42 42.58 18.05 3.47
C MET A 42 42.89 18.87 2.20
N MET A 43 43.95 18.49 1.48
CA MET A 43 44.56 19.24 0.40
C MET A 43 44.51 18.55 -0.95
N GLU A 44 43.98 17.33 -1.04
CA GLU A 44 44.03 16.56 -2.28
C GLU A 44 43.24 17.31 -3.37
N PRO A 45 43.92 17.91 -4.36
CA PRO A 45 43.24 18.64 -5.40
C PRO A 45 42.49 17.64 -6.27
N VAL A 46 41.27 17.98 -6.70
CA VAL A 46 40.60 17.22 -7.76
C VAL A 46 41.51 17.24 -8.98
N VAL A 47 42.13 16.10 -9.29
CA VAL A 47 42.88 15.89 -10.52
C VAL A 47 41.88 15.40 -11.55
N TRP A 48 41.60 16.23 -12.55
CA TRP A 48 40.81 15.81 -13.70
C TRP A 48 41.62 14.78 -14.49
N GLY A 49 41.27 13.51 -14.36
CA GLY A 49 41.77 12.45 -15.25
C GLY A 49 41.06 12.48 -16.59
N GLU A 50 41.53 11.65 -17.54
CA GLU A 50 40.77 11.39 -18.76
C GLU A 50 39.39 10.82 -18.39
N TYR A 51 38.35 11.34 -19.04
CA TYR A 51 36.99 10.84 -18.86
C TYR A 51 36.93 9.42 -19.44
N LEU A 52 36.96 8.41 -18.56
CA LEU A 52 37.06 7.00 -18.93
C LEU A 52 35.77 6.41 -19.53
N TYR A 53 34.67 7.17 -19.54
CA TYR A 53 33.39 6.70 -20.04
C TYR A 53 33.17 7.17 -21.48
N GLU A 54 32.65 6.28 -22.32
CA GLU A 54 32.22 6.66 -23.66
C GLU A 54 31.07 7.67 -23.58
N SER A 55 31.10 8.66 -24.47
CA SER A 55 29.97 9.58 -24.62
C SER A 55 28.78 8.82 -25.21
N PHE A 56 27.68 8.71 -24.46
CA PHE A 56 26.41 8.21 -24.97
C PHE A 56 25.57 9.36 -25.52
N ASP A 57 24.70 9.05 -26.49
CA ASP A 57 23.75 10.02 -27.02
C ASP A 57 22.72 10.39 -25.94
N HIS A 58 22.84 11.60 -25.44
CA HIS A 58 21.96 12.20 -24.45
C HIS A 58 21.09 13.31 -25.07
N THR A 59 21.19 13.53 -26.39
CA THR A 59 20.47 14.60 -27.09
C THR A 59 18.96 14.47 -26.97
N GLY A 60 18.43 13.29 -26.60
CA GLY A 60 17.01 13.02 -26.39
C GLY A 60 16.44 13.47 -25.05
N TRP A 61 17.25 13.60 -24.00
CA TRP A 61 16.77 13.86 -22.63
C TRP A 61 17.61 14.86 -21.83
N ALA A 62 18.81 15.22 -22.29
CA ALA A 62 19.67 16.18 -21.59
C ALA A 62 19.08 17.59 -21.50
N LEU A 63 19.51 18.31 -20.46
CA LEU A 63 19.20 19.71 -20.20
C LEU A 63 20.30 20.63 -20.77
N ASP A 64 20.51 20.57 -22.08
CA ASP A 64 21.55 21.29 -22.83
C ASP A 64 21.07 22.63 -23.45
N GLY A 65 19.95 23.15 -22.94
CA GLY A 65 19.29 24.34 -23.48
C GLY A 65 18.22 24.02 -24.53
N ALA A 66 17.31 24.96 -24.75
CA ALA A 66 16.09 24.73 -25.52
C ALA A 66 15.83 25.87 -26.51
N LYS A 67 16.84 26.20 -27.33
CA LYS A 67 16.73 27.31 -28.28
C LYS A 67 15.85 26.97 -29.48
N GLU A 68 16.08 25.81 -30.07
CA GLU A 68 15.37 25.32 -31.28
C GLU A 68 14.31 24.24 -30.94
N ARG A 69 14.01 24.04 -29.65
CA ARG A 69 13.06 23.02 -29.18
C ARG A 69 12.35 23.50 -27.93
N ALA A 70 11.25 22.86 -27.57
CA ALA A 70 10.62 23.07 -26.28
C ALA A 70 11.59 22.75 -25.12
N GLY A 71 11.43 23.48 -24.01
CA GLY A 71 12.15 23.22 -22.76
C GLY A 71 11.94 21.79 -22.29
N ARG A 72 13.02 21.09 -21.95
CA ARG A 72 12.93 19.83 -21.23
C ARG A 72 12.90 20.13 -19.75
N TRP A 73 12.10 19.38 -19.02
CA TRP A 73 12.01 19.46 -17.59
C TRP A 73 12.14 18.05 -17.03
N ILE A 74 13.06 17.89 -16.08
CA ILE A 74 13.26 16.65 -15.34
C ILE A 74 12.97 16.99 -13.89
N GLY A 75 11.96 16.35 -13.31
CA GLY A 75 11.67 16.46 -11.89
C GLY A 75 11.20 15.13 -11.34
N SER A 76 11.41 14.95 -10.04
CA SER A 76 10.97 13.76 -9.31
C SER A 76 9.46 13.70 -9.08
N ILE A 77 8.72 14.78 -9.37
CA ILE A 77 7.27 14.88 -9.11
C ILE A 77 6.57 15.67 -10.22
N GLN A 78 5.58 15.08 -10.88
CA GLN A 78 4.77 15.82 -11.84
C GLN A 78 3.89 16.85 -11.11
N ARG A 79 4.02 18.13 -11.49
CA ARG A 79 3.38 19.26 -10.80
C ARG A 79 1.97 19.55 -11.30
N ASP A 80 1.68 19.20 -12.55
CA ASP A 80 0.34 19.32 -13.10
C ASP A 80 -0.52 18.14 -12.62
N GLU A 81 -1.55 18.43 -11.83
CA GLU A 81 -2.40 17.44 -11.17
C GLU A 81 -3.10 16.53 -12.19
N LEU A 82 -3.63 17.10 -13.27
CA LEU A 82 -4.34 16.34 -14.31
C LEU A 82 -3.39 15.40 -15.08
N THR A 83 -2.17 15.84 -15.36
CA THR A 83 -1.16 15.00 -16.00
C THR A 83 -0.68 13.91 -15.04
N LEU A 84 -0.46 14.24 -13.76
CA LEU A 84 -0.10 13.25 -12.75
C LEU A 84 -1.20 12.19 -12.61
N GLN A 85 -2.47 12.59 -12.55
CA GLN A 85 -3.62 11.70 -12.49
C GLN A 85 -3.61 10.71 -13.67
N LYS A 86 -3.49 11.21 -14.91
CA LYS A 86 -3.43 10.35 -16.11
C LYS A 86 -2.28 9.34 -16.06
N ILE A 87 -1.10 9.77 -15.59
CA ILE A 87 0.06 8.88 -15.46
C ILE A 87 -0.21 7.80 -14.40
N VAL A 88 -0.75 8.18 -13.25
CA VAL A 88 -1.04 7.25 -12.14
C VAL A 88 -2.14 6.27 -12.55
N GLU A 89 -3.26 6.75 -13.08
CA GLU A 89 -4.35 5.91 -13.58
C GLU A 89 -3.88 4.98 -14.70
N GLY A 90 -3.21 5.51 -15.72
CA GLY A 90 -2.67 4.69 -16.81
C GLY A 90 -1.66 3.64 -16.35
N ARG A 91 -0.91 3.92 -15.29
CA ARG A 91 0.07 2.99 -14.72
C ARG A 91 -0.56 1.92 -13.83
N PHE A 92 -1.55 2.27 -13.02
CA PHE A 92 -2.05 1.40 -11.96
C PHE A 92 -3.45 0.82 -12.21
N ALA A 93 -4.28 1.42 -13.06
CA ALA A 93 -5.65 0.95 -13.27
C ALA A 93 -5.69 -0.51 -13.76
N THR A 94 -4.91 -0.85 -14.78
CA THR A 94 -4.82 -2.25 -15.27
C THR A 94 -4.27 -3.19 -14.20
N LYS A 95 -3.31 -2.72 -13.39
CA LYS A 95 -2.69 -3.53 -12.33
C LYS A 95 -3.68 -3.82 -11.20
N TYR A 96 -4.40 -2.81 -10.72
CA TYR A 96 -5.37 -2.97 -9.65
C TYR A 96 -6.55 -3.82 -10.10
N LYS A 97 -7.06 -3.60 -11.32
CA LYS A 97 -8.09 -4.47 -11.89
C LYS A 97 -7.64 -5.93 -11.95
N ALA A 98 -6.40 -6.19 -12.41
CA ALA A 98 -5.87 -7.54 -12.43
C ALA A 98 -5.74 -8.15 -11.02
N ILE A 99 -5.39 -7.34 -10.02
CA ILE A 99 -5.32 -7.80 -8.62
C ILE A 99 -6.72 -8.13 -8.10
N GLU A 100 -7.71 -7.26 -8.30
CA GLU A 100 -9.11 -7.49 -7.91
C GLU A 100 -9.71 -8.75 -8.55
N GLU A 101 -9.29 -9.08 -9.78
CA GLU A 101 -9.79 -10.25 -10.50
C GLU A 101 -9.09 -11.56 -10.09
N ASN A 102 -7.83 -11.53 -9.65
CA ASN A 102 -7.00 -12.73 -9.51
C ASN A 102 -6.49 -12.99 -8.09
N GLU A 103 -6.49 -12.00 -7.21
CA GLU A 103 -5.85 -12.08 -5.89
C GLU A 103 -6.87 -12.07 -4.73
N VAL A 104 -8.15 -12.31 -5.02
CA VAL A 104 -9.17 -12.52 -3.99
C VAL A 104 -8.99 -13.92 -3.41
N LEU A 105 -8.57 -14.01 -2.15
CA LEU A 105 -8.38 -15.28 -1.45
C LEU A 105 -9.29 -15.37 -0.24
N TYR A 106 -9.98 -16.50 -0.15
CA TYR A 106 -10.84 -16.86 0.97
C TYR A 106 -10.89 -18.39 1.11
N GLU A 107 -11.40 -18.84 2.23
CA GLU A 107 -11.64 -20.24 2.52
C GLU A 107 -13.07 -20.43 3.00
N GLU A 108 -13.74 -21.45 2.47
CA GLU A 108 -15.05 -21.88 2.93
C GLU A 108 -14.96 -23.20 3.67
N TYR A 109 -15.80 -23.36 4.69
CA TYR A 109 -15.87 -24.58 5.46
C TYR A 109 -17.30 -24.85 5.90
N LEU A 110 -17.92 -25.88 5.31
CA LEU A 110 -19.29 -26.32 5.61
C LEU A 110 -20.33 -25.19 5.46
N CYS A 111 -20.24 -24.38 4.40
CA CYS A 111 -21.11 -23.23 4.17
C CYS A 111 -22.41 -23.53 3.41
N GLU A 112 -22.45 -24.61 2.63
CA GLU A 112 -23.56 -24.88 1.69
C GLU A 112 -24.90 -25.04 2.39
N ASP A 113 -24.96 -25.91 3.39
CA ASP A 113 -26.17 -26.22 4.17
C ASP A 113 -26.32 -25.38 5.44
N ALA A 114 -25.38 -24.47 5.72
CA ALA A 114 -25.36 -23.69 6.95
C ALA A 114 -26.59 -22.75 7.05
N ASP A 115 -27.16 -22.63 8.23
CA ASP A 115 -28.13 -21.58 8.60
C ASP A 115 -27.42 -20.37 9.22
N ILE A 116 -26.32 -20.61 9.95
CA ILE A 116 -25.46 -19.59 10.56
C ILE A 116 -24.13 -19.59 9.82
N LEU A 117 -23.69 -18.42 9.35
CA LEU A 117 -22.38 -18.25 8.74
C LEU A 117 -21.44 -17.55 9.72
N ILE A 118 -20.27 -18.12 9.98
CA ILE A 118 -19.23 -17.45 10.77
C ILE A 118 -18.27 -16.75 9.81
N THR A 119 -17.93 -15.50 10.09
CA THR A 119 -16.75 -14.86 9.52
C THR A 119 -15.66 -14.77 10.58
N ALA A 120 -14.46 -15.23 10.25
CA ALA A 120 -13.30 -15.14 11.13
C ALA A 120 -12.03 -15.22 10.31
N PHE A 121 -10.94 -14.62 10.77
CA PHE A 121 -9.63 -14.67 10.11
C PHE A 121 -8.51 -15.03 11.10
N GLY A 122 -7.29 -15.18 10.56
CA GLY A 122 -6.11 -15.49 11.36
C GLY A 122 -6.23 -16.78 12.19
N SER A 123 -5.79 -16.72 13.45
CA SER A 123 -5.86 -17.85 14.40
C SER A 123 -7.29 -18.19 14.80
N VAL A 124 -8.19 -17.19 14.86
CA VAL A 124 -9.59 -17.36 15.28
C VAL A 124 -10.32 -18.31 14.33
N ALA A 125 -10.09 -18.19 13.02
CA ALA A 125 -10.70 -19.08 12.03
C ALA A 125 -10.38 -20.56 12.29
N ARG A 126 -9.17 -20.89 12.78
CA ARG A 126 -8.80 -22.27 13.12
C ARG A 126 -9.59 -22.80 14.32
N ILE A 127 -9.80 -21.97 15.33
CA ILE A 127 -10.55 -22.31 16.55
C ILE A 127 -12.04 -22.44 16.21
N ALA A 128 -12.56 -21.53 15.38
CA ALA A 128 -13.94 -21.55 14.90
C ALA A 128 -14.28 -22.86 14.16
N LYS A 129 -13.38 -23.41 13.33
CA LYS A 129 -13.61 -24.72 12.69
C LYS A 129 -13.83 -25.85 13.70
N ALA A 130 -13.04 -25.86 14.78
CA ALA A 130 -13.19 -26.87 15.82
C ALA A 130 -14.53 -26.71 16.57
N ALA A 131 -14.96 -25.48 16.82
CA ALA A 131 -16.26 -25.19 17.43
C ALA A 131 -17.43 -25.55 16.50
N ILE A 132 -17.31 -25.26 15.20
CA ILE A 132 -18.30 -25.61 14.16
C ILE A 132 -18.57 -27.11 14.11
N LEU A 133 -17.52 -27.93 14.18
CA LEU A 133 -17.68 -29.38 14.18
C LEU A 133 -18.53 -29.84 15.37
N SER A 134 -18.24 -29.35 16.59
CA SER A 134 -19.05 -29.70 17.76
C SER A 134 -20.47 -29.13 17.72
N ALA A 135 -20.66 -27.91 17.21
CA ALA A 135 -22.00 -27.36 17.02
C ALA A 135 -22.82 -28.21 16.02
N ARG A 136 -22.18 -28.75 14.98
CA ARG A 136 -22.82 -29.65 14.02
C ARG A 136 -23.15 -31.02 14.61
N GLU A 137 -22.34 -31.54 15.53
CA GLU A 137 -22.67 -32.75 16.30
C GLU A 137 -23.95 -32.55 17.14
N GLU A 138 -24.18 -31.32 17.60
CA GLU A 138 -25.43 -30.90 18.27
C GLU A 138 -26.58 -30.55 17.31
N GLY A 139 -26.39 -30.78 16.00
CA GLY A 139 -27.42 -30.57 14.98
C GLY A 139 -27.54 -29.13 14.47
N VAL A 140 -26.65 -28.22 14.90
CA VAL A 140 -26.63 -26.83 14.42
C VAL A 140 -25.92 -26.73 13.07
N LYS A 141 -26.64 -26.25 12.06
CA LYS A 141 -26.10 -26.01 10.71
C LYS A 141 -25.29 -24.71 10.70
N VAL A 142 -24.00 -24.79 10.98
CA VAL A 142 -23.09 -23.64 10.99
C VAL A 142 -21.90 -23.86 10.05
N GLY A 143 -21.51 -22.81 9.32
CA GLY A 143 -20.37 -22.81 8.41
C GLY A 143 -19.39 -21.68 8.72
N LEU A 144 -18.22 -21.70 8.09
CA LEU A 144 -17.21 -20.64 8.19
C LEU A 144 -16.84 -20.13 6.81
N PHE A 145 -16.94 -18.82 6.63
CA PHE A 145 -16.30 -18.07 5.56
C PHE A 145 -15.10 -17.32 6.15
N ARG A 146 -13.90 -17.64 5.68
CA ARG A 146 -12.66 -17.03 6.15
C ARG A 146 -12.06 -16.15 5.05
N PRO A 147 -12.10 -14.82 5.18
CA PRO A 147 -11.29 -13.93 4.36
C PRO A 147 -9.80 -14.20 4.61
N ILE A 148 -9.00 -14.24 3.54
CA ILE A 148 -7.53 -14.38 3.61
C ILE A 148 -6.86 -13.10 3.13
N THR A 149 -7.35 -12.50 2.04
CA THR A 149 -6.90 -11.18 1.57
C THR A 149 -7.72 -10.07 2.21
N LEU A 150 -7.03 -9.03 2.69
CA LEU A 150 -7.68 -7.82 3.20
C LEU A 150 -8.07 -6.88 2.04
N TRP A 151 -7.20 -6.77 1.04
CA TRP A 151 -7.50 -6.13 -0.23
C TRP A 151 -6.87 -6.95 -1.36
N PRO A 152 -7.61 -7.31 -2.40
CA PRO A 152 -9.06 -7.14 -2.54
C PRO A 152 -9.82 -8.02 -1.53
N PHE A 153 -10.87 -7.48 -0.92
CA PHE A 153 -11.72 -8.21 0.01
C PHE A 153 -12.71 -9.08 -0.79
N PRO A 154 -13.02 -10.32 -0.34
CA PRO A 154 -13.94 -11.23 -1.04
C PRO A 154 -15.42 -10.84 -0.86
N GLU A 155 -15.79 -9.64 -1.33
CA GLU A 155 -17.13 -9.06 -1.12
C GLU A 155 -18.23 -9.90 -1.79
N LYS A 156 -18.03 -10.26 -3.06
CA LYS A 156 -19.03 -10.97 -3.86
C LYS A 156 -19.27 -12.38 -3.33
N GLU A 157 -18.20 -13.03 -2.92
CA GLU A 157 -18.19 -14.40 -2.43
C GLU A 157 -18.81 -14.46 -1.04
N LEU A 158 -18.48 -13.52 -0.15
CA LEU A 158 -19.13 -13.42 1.15
C LEU A 158 -20.62 -13.10 1.01
N ASN A 159 -21.00 -12.17 0.13
CA ASN A 159 -22.40 -11.83 -0.10
C ASN A 159 -23.22 -13.06 -0.54
N ALA A 160 -22.73 -13.77 -1.57
CA ALA A 160 -23.39 -14.96 -2.10
C ALA A 160 -23.52 -16.08 -1.05
N ARG A 161 -22.56 -16.19 -0.12
CA ARG A 161 -22.64 -17.16 0.98
C ARG A 161 -23.50 -16.72 2.15
N ALA A 162 -23.64 -15.42 2.38
CA ALA A 162 -24.50 -14.86 3.40
C ALA A 162 -25.98 -14.90 3.00
N GLU A 163 -26.30 -14.86 1.71
CA GLU A 163 -27.68 -14.89 1.23
C GLU A 163 -28.45 -16.12 1.73
N GLY A 164 -29.67 -15.89 2.24
CA GLY A 164 -30.54 -16.93 2.78
C GLY A 164 -30.14 -17.48 4.14
N LYS A 165 -29.00 -17.07 4.71
CA LYS A 165 -28.58 -17.42 6.07
C LYS A 165 -29.39 -16.63 7.10
N LYS A 166 -29.60 -17.22 8.28
CA LYS A 166 -30.31 -16.57 9.40
C LYS A 166 -29.46 -15.49 10.06
N LEU A 167 -28.15 -15.71 10.14
CA LEU A 167 -27.20 -14.81 10.77
C LEU A 167 -25.79 -14.99 10.19
N VAL A 168 -25.06 -13.89 10.06
CA VAL A 168 -23.60 -13.87 9.96
C VAL A 168 -23.02 -13.48 11.32
N LEU A 169 -22.20 -14.34 11.93
CA LEU A 169 -21.50 -14.07 13.18
C LEU A 169 -20.03 -13.78 12.88
N ASP A 170 -19.63 -12.54 13.04
CA ASP A 170 -18.25 -12.09 12.86
C ASP A 170 -17.45 -12.19 14.15
N ILE A 171 -16.39 -13.00 14.14
CA ILE A 171 -15.57 -13.31 15.30
C ILE A 171 -14.14 -12.79 15.08
N GLU A 172 -13.73 -11.81 15.87
CA GLU A 172 -12.42 -11.17 15.75
C GLU A 172 -11.67 -11.13 17.09
N MET A 173 -10.35 -11.35 17.04
CA MET A 173 -9.44 -11.04 18.17
C MET A 173 -8.99 -9.58 18.12
N ASN A 174 -9.94 -8.66 17.91
CA ASN A 174 -9.75 -7.21 17.97
C ASN A 174 -11.11 -6.52 18.31
N MET A 175 -11.27 -5.25 17.95
CA MET A 175 -12.46 -4.44 18.23
C MET A 175 -13.39 -4.25 17.01
N GLY A 176 -13.36 -5.17 16.04
CA GLY A 176 -14.23 -5.12 14.87
C GLY A 176 -13.59 -4.40 13.69
N GLN A 177 -12.27 -4.55 13.49
CA GLN A 177 -11.57 -3.85 12.41
C GLN A 177 -11.99 -4.34 11.02
N MET A 178 -12.45 -5.59 10.89
CA MET A 178 -12.96 -6.16 9.64
C MET A 178 -14.51 -6.18 9.59
N LEU A 179 -15.17 -5.94 10.73
CA LEU A 179 -16.63 -5.93 10.86
C LEU A 179 -17.31 -5.01 9.82
N GLU A 180 -16.72 -3.86 9.50
CA GLU A 180 -17.31 -2.96 8.51
C GLU A 180 -17.23 -3.55 7.10
N ASP A 181 -16.09 -4.14 6.72
CA ASP A 181 -15.94 -4.84 5.44
C ASP A 181 -16.94 -6.01 5.32
N VAL A 182 -17.13 -6.77 6.41
CA VAL A 182 -18.13 -7.85 6.47
C VAL A 182 -19.54 -7.30 6.28
N LYS A 183 -19.91 -6.22 6.98
CA LYS A 183 -21.25 -5.61 6.84
C LYS A 183 -21.49 -5.06 5.44
N ILE A 184 -20.51 -4.40 4.86
CA ILE A 184 -20.58 -3.86 3.50
C ILE A 184 -20.71 -5.00 2.49
N ALA A 185 -19.90 -6.05 2.61
CA ALA A 185 -19.98 -7.22 1.75
C ALA A 185 -21.32 -7.95 1.88
N VAL A 186 -21.82 -8.17 3.09
CA VAL A 186 -23.15 -8.76 3.33
C VAL A 186 -24.27 -7.85 2.79
N ASN A 187 -24.05 -6.54 2.71
CA ASN A 187 -24.93 -5.57 2.08
C ASN A 187 -26.41 -5.68 2.53
N GLY A 188 -26.62 -5.99 3.82
CA GLY A 188 -27.94 -6.11 4.42
C GLY A 188 -28.77 -7.33 4.00
N CYS A 189 -28.24 -8.28 3.22
CA CYS A 189 -28.98 -9.49 2.86
C CYS A 189 -29.28 -10.38 4.08
N THR A 190 -28.42 -10.29 5.10
CA THR A 190 -28.53 -11.01 6.37
C THR A 190 -28.02 -10.15 7.52
N LYS A 191 -28.56 -10.38 8.72
CA LYS A 191 -28.10 -9.72 9.94
C LYS A 191 -26.66 -10.14 10.27
N VAL A 192 -25.80 -9.16 10.56
CA VAL A 192 -24.43 -9.39 11.06
C VAL A 192 -24.38 -9.09 12.55
N GLU A 193 -23.84 -10.02 13.34
CA GLU A 193 -23.50 -9.82 14.75
C GLU A 193 -22.00 -9.93 14.97
N PHE A 194 -21.48 -9.20 15.95
CA PHE A 194 -20.05 -9.16 16.27
C PHE A 194 -19.77 -9.86 17.60
N PHE A 195 -18.70 -10.66 17.64
CA PHE A 195 -18.17 -11.31 18.82
C PHE A 195 -16.65 -11.10 18.90
N GLY A 196 -16.25 -10.04 19.60
CA GLY A 196 -14.85 -9.59 19.68
C GLY A 196 -14.14 -9.91 20.99
N ARG A 197 -12.82 -10.08 20.92
CA ARG A 197 -11.91 -10.04 22.07
C ARG A 197 -10.70 -9.17 21.77
N ALA A 198 -10.27 -8.37 22.74
CA ALA A 198 -9.11 -7.49 22.60
C ALA A 198 -7.97 -7.87 23.57
N ALA A 199 -6.87 -7.12 23.52
CA ALA A 199 -5.74 -7.22 24.45
C ALA A 199 -5.04 -8.59 24.48
N GLY A 200 -4.99 -9.30 23.35
CA GLY A 200 -4.29 -10.58 23.23
C GLY A 200 -5.02 -11.77 23.86
N LEU A 201 -6.24 -11.57 24.35
CA LEU A 201 -7.11 -12.66 24.80
C LEU A 201 -7.57 -13.47 23.59
N TYR A 202 -7.32 -14.77 23.63
CA TYR A 202 -7.82 -15.71 22.63
C TYR A 202 -9.22 -16.22 23.00
N PHE A 203 -9.93 -16.71 21.99
CA PHE A 203 -11.14 -17.48 22.18
C PHE A 203 -10.79 -18.93 22.48
N THR A 204 -11.51 -19.55 23.40
CA THR A 204 -11.53 -21.01 23.48
C THR A 204 -12.52 -21.59 22.47
N LYS A 205 -12.38 -22.88 22.15
CA LYS A 205 -13.38 -23.60 21.35
C LYS A 205 -14.76 -23.51 22.00
N ASP A 206 -14.82 -23.71 23.32
CA ASP A 206 -16.08 -23.80 24.07
C ASP A 206 -16.80 -22.46 24.12
N GLU A 207 -16.07 -21.34 24.24
CA GLU A 207 -16.66 -20.00 24.17
C GLU A 207 -17.32 -19.70 22.82
N ILE A 208 -16.70 -20.15 21.72
CA ILE A 208 -17.30 -20.00 20.39
C ILE A 208 -18.50 -20.94 20.24
N LEU A 209 -18.39 -22.18 20.73
CA LEU A 209 -19.47 -23.16 20.70
C LEU A 209 -20.71 -22.66 21.45
N GLU A 210 -20.54 -22.23 22.70
CA GLU A 210 -21.61 -21.66 23.53
C GLU A 210 -22.30 -20.51 22.79
N ARG A 211 -21.51 -19.60 22.20
CA ARG A 211 -22.06 -18.48 21.43
C ARG A 211 -22.87 -18.94 20.22
N ILE A 212 -22.44 -19.98 19.50
CA ILE A 212 -23.18 -20.55 18.37
C ILE A 212 -24.51 -21.15 18.85
N LEU A 213 -24.49 -21.92 19.94
CA LEU A 213 -25.67 -22.58 20.50
C LEU A 213 -26.69 -21.56 21.00
N ASP A 214 -26.25 -20.50 21.69
CA ASP A 214 -27.10 -19.40 22.14
C ASP A 214 -27.87 -18.76 20.99
N ILE A 215 -27.17 -18.49 19.88
CA ILE A 215 -27.76 -17.91 18.67
C ILE A 215 -28.75 -18.88 18.02
N ALA A 216 -28.40 -20.16 17.94
CA ALA A 216 -29.26 -21.19 17.37
C ALA A 216 -30.57 -21.31 18.17
N ASN A 217 -30.49 -21.34 19.50
CA ASN A 217 -31.65 -21.43 20.39
C ASN A 217 -32.52 -20.17 20.35
N ALA A 218 -31.91 -18.97 20.36
CA ALA A 218 -32.64 -17.71 20.27
C ALA A 218 -33.38 -17.53 18.92
N SER A 219 -32.94 -18.24 17.87
CA SER A 219 -33.60 -18.24 16.57
C SER A 219 -34.82 -19.15 16.52
N VAL A 220 -34.90 -20.17 17.39
CA VAL A 220 -36.05 -21.10 17.48
C VAL A 220 -37.23 -20.44 18.22
N GLU A 221 -36.97 -19.61 19.22
CA GLU A 221 -38.03 -18.94 20.01
C GLU A 221 -38.74 -17.77 19.30
N ARG A 222 -38.21 -17.33 18.14
CA ARG A 222 -38.75 -16.19 17.38
C ARG A 222 -39.64 -16.59 16.19
N VAL A 223 -39.89 -17.89 16.02
CA VAL A 223 -40.81 -18.47 15.01
C VAL A 223 -42.11 -18.87 15.70
#